data_AF-A0A0E9Y2R8-F1
#
_entry.id   AF-A0A0E9Y2R8-F1
#
_cell.length_a   1.000
_cell.length_b   1.000
_cell.length_c   1.000
_cell.angle_alpha   90.00
_cell.angle_beta   90.00
_cell.angle_gamma   90.00
#
_symmetry.space_group_name_H-M   'P 1'
#
loop_
_entity.id
_entity.type
_entity.pdbx_description
1 polymer ?
#
loop_
_entity_poly.entity_id
_entity_poly.type
_entity_poly.pdbx_seq_one_letter_code
_entity_poly.pdbx_strand_id
1 'polypeptide(L)'
;LALTAAHAGSRQATAAQIAKALRLPEELIEEVRQEFTDMTQRLADCGPDFRIHLANAIFADNSVDVPNDYCDLVETAYDGAVKQVDFKKDPNGARAVINAWVEEKTKCKVTDIIESGKIDSRTSLLLVNAMYFTGFWDSHFNPQYTALRPFHETKDKTSMVEMMYQRKNYKTSCCDKLEVDALEMPFVGKKLSMVILRPQKIDGLDRLEKKLTPELLASLLKSLGEDHDVEIYLPKFKLEHTSSFKGTLESLGLQDLF
;
A
#
# COMPACT_ATOMS: atom_id res chain seq x y z
N LEU A 1 1.92 0.75 -9.53
CA LEU A 1 0.87 1.60 -10.14
C LEU A 1 1.39 3.00 -10.44
N ALA A 2 1.64 3.89 -9.47
CA ALA A 2 2.11 5.25 -9.80
C ALA A 2 3.48 5.28 -10.52
N LEU A 3 4.49 4.55 -10.04
CA LEU A 3 5.81 4.50 -10.69
C LEU A 3 5.80 3.73 -12.02
N THR A 4 4.89 2.78 -12.21
CA THR A 4 4.73 2.07 -13.48
C THR A 4 4.07 2.95 -14.53
N ALA A 5 3.13 3.84 -14.14
CA ALA A 5 2.61 4.88 -15.02
C ALA A 5 3.71 5.87 -15.42
N ALA A 6 4.58 6.26 -14.47
CA ALA A 6 5.74 7.10 -14.77
C ALA A 6 6.73 6.40 -15.73
N HIS A 7 6.97 5.10 -15.54
CA HIS A 7 7.77 4.29 -16.45
C HIS A 7 7.26 4.37 -17.89
N ALA A 8 5.94 4.22 -18.10
CA ALA A 8 5.34 4.26 -19.44
C ALA A 8 5.58 5.59 -20.19
N GLY A 9 5.69 6.71 -19.45
CA GLY A 9 5.99 8.03 -20.00
C GLY A 9 7.48 8.33 -20.15
N SER A 10 8.33 7.55 -19.48
CA SER A 10 9.79 7.78 -19.46
C SER A 10 10.51 7.12 -20.64
N ARG A 11 11.73 7.57 -20.94
CA ARG A 11 12.60 7.01 -21.99
C ARG A 11 14.04 6.90 -21.49
N GLN A 12 14.86 6.12 -22.20
CA GLN A 12 16.31 6.02 -21.99
C GLN A 12 16.69 5.75 -20.53
N ALA A 13 17.61 6.54 -19.96
CA ALA A 13 18.17 6.34 -18.63
C ALA A 13 17.10 6.39 -17.53
N THR A 14 16.16 7.34 -17.60
CA THR A 14 15.05 7.44 -16.64
C THR A 14 14.18 6.17 -16.65
N ALA A 15 13.85 5.64 -17.82
CA ALA A 15 13.09 4.39 -17.94
C ALA A 15 13.84 3.20 -17.34
N ALA A 16 15.13 3.05 -17.68
CA ALA A 16 15.97 1.98 -17.16
C ALA A 16 16.13 2.06 -15.63
N GLN A 17 16.28 3.27 -15.06
CA GLN A 17 16.35 3.47 -13.61
C GLN A 17 15.06 3.05 -12.92
N ILE A 18 13.89 3.45 -13.46
CA ILE A 18 12.59 3.06 -12.90
C ILE A 18 12.39 1.53 -13.00
N ALA A 19 12.67 0.94 -14.17
CA ALA A 19 12.54 -0.50 -14.38
C ALA A 19 13.41 -1.29 -13.40
N LYS A 20 14.68 -0.91 -13.26
CA LYS A 20 15.63 -1.53 -12.33
C LYS A 20 15.15 -1.47 -10.88
N ALA A 21 14.70 -0.31 -10.42
CA ALA A 21 14.29 -0.13 -9.04
C ALA A 21 12.97 -0.84 -8.71
N LEU A 22 12.06 -0.91 -9.67
CA LEU A 22 10.82 -1.70 -9.57
C LEU A 22 11.04 -3.20 -9.86
N ARG A 23 12.25 -3.60 -10.26
CA ARG A 23 12.59 -4.97 -10.69
C ARG A 23 11.68 -5.47 -11.81
N LEU A 24 11.35 -4.59 -12.76
CA LEU A 24 10.54 -4.95 -13.91
C LEU A 24 11.38 -5.72 -14.93
N PRO A 25 10.89 -6.84 -15.47
CA PRO A 25 11.48 -7.47 -16.64
C PRO A 25 11.23 -6.55 -17.85
N GLU A 26 12.26 -5.83 -18.30
CA GLU A 26 12.14 -4.87 -19.43
C GLU A 26 11.61 -5.53 -20.71
N GLU A 27 11.94 -6.80 -20.94
CA GLU A 27 11.48 -7.59 -22.08
C GLU A 27 9.99 -7.95 -22.02
N LEU A 28 9.35 -7.85 -20.85
CA LEU A 28 7.96 -8.27 -20.60
C LEU A 28 7.09 -7.10 -20.11
N ILE A 29 7.40 -5.87 -20.53
CA ILE A 29 6.75 -4.69 -19.98
C ILE A 29 5.24 -4.62 -20.31
N GLU A 30 4.82 -5.20 -21.44
CA GLU A 30 3.42 -5.26 -21.86
C GLU A 30 2.65 -6.30 -21.04
N GLU A 31 3.25 -7.47 -20.79
CA GLU A 31 2.69 -8.49 -19.90
C GLU A 31 2.58 -7.97 -18.47
N VAL A 32 3.61 -7.27 -17.97
CA VAL A 32 3.58 -6.59 -16.67
C VAL A 32 2.41 -5.61 -16.61
N ARG A 33 2.20 -4.81 -17.66
CA ARG A 33 1.09 -3.87 -17.73
C ARG A 33 -0.25 -4.60 -17.67
N GLN A 34 -0.43 -5.67 -18.44
CA GLN A 34 -1.66 -6.45 -18.42
C GLN A 34 -1.93 -7.06 -17.05
N GLU A 35 -0.91 -7.62 -16.39
CA GLU A 35 -1.04 -8.16 -15.03
C GLU A 35 -1.46 -7.10 -14.01
N PHE A 36 -0.96 -5.86 -14.15
CA PHE A 36 -1.41 -4.75 -13.32
C PHE A 36 -2.89 -4.41 -13.56
N THR A 37 -3.33 -4.36 -14.81
CA THR A 37 -4.75 -4.15 -15.17
C THR A 37 -5.64 -5.25 -14.59
N ASP A 38 -5.24 -6.51 -14.75
CA ASP A 38 -6.00 -7.66 -14.26
C ASP A 38 -6.02 -7.69 -12.73
N MET A 39 -4.94 -7.26 -12.08
CA MET A 39 -4.90 -7.10 -10.63
C MET A 39 -5.85 -6.01 -10.15
N THR A 40 -5.84 -4.80 -10.74
CA THR A 40 -6.72 -3.70 -10.31
C THR A 40 -8.19 -4.05 -10.51
N GLN A 41 -8.55 -4.70 -11.62
CA GLN A 41 -9.91 -5.19 -11.86
C GLN A 41 -10.33 -6.23 -10.81
N ARG A 42 -9.47 -7.21 -10.50
CA ARG A 42 -9.77 -8.19 -9.43
C ARG A 42 -10.00 -7.53 -8.07
N LEU A 43 -9.26 -6.47 -7.74
CA LEU A 43 -9.45 -5.72 -6.50
C LEU A 43 -10.76 -4.90 -6.50
N ALA A 44 -11.17 -4.36 -7.65
CA ALA A 44 -12.43 -3.65 -7.80
C ALA A 44 -13.65 -4.59 -7.67
N ASP A 45 -13.53 -5.84 -8.12
CA ASP A 45 -14.61 -6.85 -8.15
C ASP A 45 -14.85 -7.57 -6.80
N CYS A 46 -14.34 -7.04 -5.69
CA CYS A 46 -14.40 -7.73 -4.40
C CYS A 46 -15.70 -7.53 -3.59
N GLY A 47 -16.75 -6.95 -4.18
CA GLY A 47 -18.08 -6.84 -3.56
C GLY A 47 -18.19 -5.73 -2.50
N PRO A 48 -19.35 -5.56 -1.83
CA PRO A 48 -19.56 -4.44 -0.92
C PRO A 48 -18.87 -4.59 0.45
N ASP A 49 -18.66 -5.84 0.90
CA ASP A 49 -18.11 -6.21 2.22
C ASP A 49 -16.59 -6.09 2.30
N PHE A 50 -15.98 -5.82 1.16
CA PHE A 50 -14.55 -5.65 1.00
C PHE A 50 -14.31 -4.54 -0.02
N ARG A 51 -13.56 -3.49 0.35
CA ARG A 51 -13.28 -2.37 -0.56
C ARG A 51 -11.84 -1.93 -0.44
N ILE A 52 -11.18 -1.89 -1.60
CA ILE A 52 -9.94 -1.16 -1.79
C ILE A 52 -10.25 0.03 -2.69
N HIS A 53 -9.98 1.23 -2.18
CA HIS A 53 -10.04 2.45 -2.96
C HIS A 53 -8.60 2.88 -3.27
N LEU A 54 -8.23 2.84 -4.54
CA LEU A 54 -6.96 3.34 -5.04
C LEU A 54 -7.19 4.71 -5.67
N ALA A 55 -6.30 5.65 -5.37
CA ALA A 55 -6.25 6.97 -5.98
C ALA A 55 -4.83 7.18 -6.51
N ASN A 56 -4.63 6.84 -7.79
CA ASN A 56 -3.38 7.07 -8.50
C ASN A 56 -3.55 8.26 -9.42
N ALA A 57 -2.71 9.28 -9.29
CA ALA A 57 -2.70 10.38 -10.24
C ALA A 57 -1.31 10.95 -10.47
N ILE A 58 -1.14 11.47 -11.68
CA ILE A 58 -0.04 12.34 -12.08
C ILE A 58 -0.63 13.74 -12.22
N PHE A 59 -0.16 14.66 -11.40
CA PHE A 59 -0.49 16.07 -11.51
C PHE A 59 0.64 16.79 -12.23
N ALA A 60 0.33 17.39 -13.37
CA ALA A 60 1.27 18.18 -14.17
C ALA A 60 0.97 19.67 -14.02
N ASP A 61 2.00 20.51 -14.06
CA ASP A 61 1.79 21.95 -14.17
C ASP A 61 1.10 22.29 -15.50
N ASN A 62 0.25 23.32 -15.51
CA ASN A 62 -0.43 23.80 -16.72
C ASN A 62 0.52 24.16 -17.88
N SER A 63 1.80 24.44 -17.61
CA SER A 63 2.81 24.69 -18.65
C SER A 63 3.39 23.42 -19.29
N VAL A 64 3.07 22.23 -18.76
CA VAL A 64 3.49 20.94 -19.31
C VAL A 64 2.40 20.42 -20.23
N ASP A 65 2.73 20.29 -21.51
CA ASP A 65 1.86 19.64 -22.49
C ASP A 65 1.98 18.11 -22.33
N VAL A 66 0.87 17.46 -21.99
CA VAL A 66 0.82 16.01 -21.80
C VAL A 66 0.05 15.39 -22.97
N PRO A 67 0.68 14.49 -23.75
CA PRO A 67 0.02 13.87 -24.90
C PRO A 67 -1.24 13.10 -24.50
N ASN A 68 -2.32 13.26 -25.27
CA ASN A 68 -3.59 12.57 -25.01
C ASN A 68 -3.43 11.04 -24.98
N ASP A 69 -2.65 10.47 -25.89
CA ASP A 69 -2.37 9.04 -25.92
C ASP A 69 -1.73 8.53 -24.61
N TYR A 70 -0.96 9.36 -23.92
CA TYR A 70 -0.40 9.02 -22.61
C TYR A 70 -1.46 9.11 -21.50
N CYS A 71 -2.33 10.12 -21.54
CA CYS A 71 -3.46 10.22 -20.62
C CYS A 71 -4.37 8.99 -20.74
N ASP A 72 -4.71 8.60 -21.97
CA ASP A 72 -5.54 7.42 -22.27
C ASP A 72 -4.88 6.13 -21.77
N LEU A 73 -3.56 5.99 -21.95
CA LEU A 73 -2.80 4.86 -21.42
C LEU A 73 -2.86 4.80 -19.88
N VAL A 74 -2.72 5.93 -19.20
CA VAL A 74 -2.76 6.00 -17.74
C VAL A 74 -4.13 5.62 -17.19
N GLU A 75 -5.20 6.09 -17.84
CA GLU A 75 -6.57 5.77 -17.46
C GLU A 75 -6.91 4.30 -17.70
N THR A 76 -6.60 3.78 -18.90
CA THR A 76 -7.00 2.42 -19.29
C THR A 76 -6.17 1.32 -18.65
N ALA A 77 -4.85 1.49 -18.53
CA ALA A 77 -3.95 0.43 -18.08
C ALA A 77 -3.59 0.48 -16.59
N TYR A 78 -3.79 1.62 -15.92
CA TYR A 78 -3.37 1.78 -14.53
C TYR A 78 -4.49 2.25 -13.60
N ASP A 79 -5.72 2.41 -14.12
CA ASP A 79 -6.86 3.00 -13.38
C ASP A 79 -6.43 4.30 -12.68
N GLY A 80 -5.64 5.10 -13.40
CA GLY A 80 -5.04 6.33 -12.92
C GLY A 80 -5.66 7.56 -13.55
N ALA A 81 -5.26 8.73 -13.09
CA ALA A 81 -5.63 10.00 -13.70
C ALA A 81 -4.39 10.84 -14.02
N VAL A 82 -4.42 11.55 -15.15
CA VAL A 82 -3.51 12.67 -15.40
C VAL A 82 -4.31 13.95 -15.27
N LYS A 83 -3.82 14.89 -14.46
CA LYS A 83 -4.51 16.16 -14.19
C LYS A 83 -3.55 17.33 -14.32
N GLN A 84 -4.04 18.43 -14.85
CA GLN A 84 -3.29 19.69 -14.89
C GLN A 84 -3.71 20.60 -13.72
N VAL A 85 -2.71 21.22 -13.08
CA VAL A 85 -2.87 22.19 -11.98
C VAL A 85 -1.87 23.32 -12.14
N ASP A 86 -2.11 24.48 -11.52
CA ASP A 86 -1.19 25.63 -11.64
C ASP A 86 -0.19 25.66 -10.47
N PHE A 87 0.86 24.84 -10.55
CA PHE A 87 1.91 24.86 -9.52
C PHE A 87 2.69 26.18 -9.57
N LYS A 88 2.97 26.71 -10.77
CA LYS A 88 3.84 27.88 -10.94
C LYS A 88 3.25 29.17 -10.36
N LYS A 89 1.97 29.43 -10.61
CA LYS A 89 1.30 30.68 -10.19
C LYS A 89 0.52 30.53 -8.89
N ASP A 90 -0.02 29.34 -8.61
CA ASP A 90 -0.82 29.09 -7.40
C ASP A 90 -0.55 27.71 -6.77
N PRO A 91 0.64 27.50 -6.16
CA PRO A 91 0.95 26.24 -5.50
C PRO A 91 -0.05 25.86 -4.40
N ASN A 92 -0.62 26.84 -3.69
CA ASN A 92 -1.59 26.57 -2.62
C ASN A 92 -2.95 26.12 -3.18
N GLY A 93 -3.42 26.75 -4.27
CA GLY A 93 -4.60 26.28 -5.00
C GLY A 93 -4.40 24.89 -5.59
N ALA A 94 -3.23 24.63 -6.19
CA ALA A 94 -2.87 23.30 -6.69
C ALA A 94 -2.92 22.25 -5.55
N ARG A 95 -2.34 22.56 -4.38
CA ARG A 95 -2.41 21.69 -3.19
C ARG A 95 -3.86 21.37 -2.81
N ALA A 96 -4.71 22.40 -2.73
CA ALA A 96 -6.11 22.23 -2.34
C ALA A 96 -6.87 21.34 -3.34
N VAL A 97 -6.66 21.52 -4.64
CA VAL A 97 -7.24 20.68 -5.69
C VAL A 97 -6.80 19.22 -5.56
N ILE A 98 -5.51 18.99 -5.32
CA ILE A 98 -4.96 17.64 -5.18
C ILE A 98 -5.51 16.93 -3.94
N ASN A 99 -5.49 17.61 -2.78
CA ASN A 99 -6.03 17.06 -1.54
C ASN A 99 -7.53 16.74 -1.66
N ALA A 100 -8.32 17.65 -2.24
CA ALA A 100 -9.76 17.42 -2.46
C ALA A 100 -10.02 16.22 -3.38
N TRP A 101 -9.22 16.06 -4.44
CA TRP A 101 -9.33 14.91 -5.34
C TRP A 101 -9.02 13.59 -4.64
N VAL A 102 -7.96 13.54 -3.82
CA VAL A 102 -7.62 12.35 -3.03
C VAL A 102 -8.70 12.03 -2.00
N GLU A 103 -9.23 13.05 -1.32
CA GLU A 103 -10.32 12.89 -0.36
C GLU A 103 -11.56 12.28 -1.04
N GLU A 104 -11.95 12.80 -2.19
CA GLU A 104 -13.09 12.28 -2.96
C GLU A 104 -12.89 10.80 -3.33
N LYS A 105 -11.72 10.47 -3.90
CA LYS A 105 -11.39 9.10 -4.35
C LYS A 105 -11.27 8.11 -3.20
N THR A 106 -10.86 8.57 -2.02
CA THR A 106 -10.71 7.74 -0.81
C THR A 106 -11.92 7.82 0.13
N LYS A 107 -13.06 8.38 -0.30
CA LYS A 107 -14.28 8.51 0.52
C LYS A 107 -14.03 9.25 1.84
N CYS A 108 -13.26 10.33 1.77
CA CYS A 108 -12.87 11.20 2.87
C CYS A 108 -12.05 10.49 3.96
N LYS A 109 -11.36 9.39 3.62
CA LYS A 109 -10.53 8.62 4.56
C LYS A 109 -9.07 9.00 4.52
N VAL A 110 -8.59 9.52 3.39
CA VAL A 110 -7.26 10.11 3.28
C VAL A 110 -7.44 11.60 3.02
N THR A 111 -7.15 12.41 4.04
CA THR A 111 -7.23 13.87 4.01
C THR A 111 -5.85 14.48 4.11
N ASP A 112 -5.66 15.66 3.52
CA ASP A 112 -4.40 16.43 3.60
C ASP A 112 -3.12 15.61 3.28
N ILE A 113 -3.16 14.83 2.19
CA ILE A 113 -2.04 13.99 1.76
C ILE A 113 -0.78 14.81 1.43
N ILE A 114 -0.95 16.05 0.96
CA ILE A 114 0.14 17.01 0.76
C ILE A 114 0.04 18.07 1.86
N GLU A 115 1.04 18.10 2.73
CA GLU A 115 1.18 19.13 3.77
C GLU A 115 1.56 20.50 3.18
N SER A 116 1.38 21.55 3.99
CA SER A 116 1.76 22.91 3.60
C SER A 116 3.25 23.05 3.31
N GLY A 117 3.60 23.76 2.24
CA GLY A 117 4.98 24.01 1.86
C GLY A 117 5.73 22.81 1.25
N LYS A 118 5.05 21.68 0.98
CA LYS A 118 5.66 20.52 0.30
C LYS A 118 5.72 20.66 -1.23
N ILE A 119 4.89 21.53 -1.78
CA ILE A 119 4.93 21.91 -3.20
C ILE A 119 5.15 23.41 -3.33
N ASP A 120 5.88 23.80 -4.36
CA ASP A 120 6.20 25.19 -4.67
C ASP A 120 6.10 25.49 -6.17
N SER A 121 6.39 26.73 -6.57
CA SER A 121 6.31 27.20 -7.96
C SER A 121 7.32 26.56 -8.92
N ARG A 122 8.24 25.73 -8.44
CA ARG A 122 9.17 24.95 -9.27
C ARG A 122 8.64 23.54 -9.55
N THR A 123 7.59 23.11 -8.85
CA THR A 123 6.94 21.82 -9.07
C THR A 123 6.40 21.76 -10.50
N SER A 124 6.83 20.76 -11.27
CA SER A 124 6.39 20.58 -12.66
C SER A 124 5.52 19.33 -12.82
N LEU A 125 5.81 18.28 -12.04
CA LEU A 125 5.07 17.04 -11.99
C LEU A 125 5.02 16.55 -10.54
N LEU A 126 3.90 15.96 -10.14
CA LEU A 126 3.71 15.31 -8.84
C LEU A 126 2.97 13.98 -9.03
N LEU A 127 3.58 12.90 -8.55
CA LEU A 127 2.96 11.58 -8.51
C LEU A 127 2.30 11.41 -7.15
N VAL A 128 1.00 11.12 -7.15
CA VAL A 128 0.19 10.89 -5.96
C VAL A 128 -0.35 9.47 -6.00
N ASN A 129 -0.08 8.72 -4.94
CA ASN A 129 -0.69 7.42 -4.69
C ASN A 129 -1.32 7.47 -3.29
N ALA A 130 -2.63 7.27 -3.23
CA ALA A 130 -3.34 7.05 -1.99
C ALA A 130 -4.13 5.74 -2.07
N MET A 131 -4.24 5.07 -0.92
CA MET A 131 -4.99 3.84 -0.79
C MET A 131 -5.80 3.90 0.49
N TYR A 132 -7.06 3.50 0.41
CA TYR A 132 -7.90 3.22 1.56
C TYR A 132 -8.43 1.79 1.47
N PHE A 133 -8.20 1.02 2.53
CA PHE A 133 -8.62 -0.36 2.64
C PHE A 133 -9.68 -0.49 3.75
N THR A 134 -10.76 -1.20 3.45
CA THR A 134 -11.72 -1.66 4.46
C THR A 134 -12.20 -3.05 4.07
N GLY A 135 -12.35 -3.95 5.04
CA GLY A 135 -12.87 -5.28 4.79
C GLY A 135 -13.39 -5.91 6.07
N PHE A 136 -14.47 -6.69 5.94
CA PHE A 136 -14.97 -7.51 7.02
C PHE A 136 -14.22 -8.83 7.08
N TRP A 137 -13.86 -9.27 8.28
CA TRP A 137 -13.33 -10.61 8.50
C TRP A 137 -14.37 -11.65 8.08
N ASP A 138 -13.95 -12.74 7.42
CA ASP A 138 -14.85 -13.87 7.12
C ASP A 138 -15.49 -14.41 8.41
N SER A 139 -14.70 -14.44 9.49
CA SER A 139 -15.17 -14.64 10.86
C SER A 139 -15.11 -13.35 11.67
N HIS A 140 -16.27 -12.77 11.94
CA HIS A 140 -16.38 -11.56 12.74
C HIS A 140 -16.02 -11.82 14.21
N PHE A 141 -15.27 -10.90 14.81
CA PHE A 141 -15.09 -10.87 16.25
C PHE A 141 -16.39 -10.45 16.93
N ASN A 142 -16.83 -11.17 17.97
CA ASN A 142 -17.97 -10.74 18.78
C ASN A 142 -17.53 -9.57 19.67
N PRO A 143 -18.16 -8.37 19.55
CA PRO A 143 -17.80 -7.21 20.36
C PRO A 143 -17.87 -7.45 21.87
N GLN A 144 -18.73 -8.37 22.34
CA GLN A 144 -18.87 -8.72 23.76
C GLN A 144 -17.60 -9.36 24.35
N TYR A 145 -16.73 -9.94 23.51
CA TYR A 145 -15.47 -10.51 23.94
C TYR A 145 -14.28 -9.55 23.78
N THR A 146 -14.53 -8.33 23.29
CA THR A 146 -13.49 -7.29 23.28
C THR A 146 -13.32 -6.73 24.67
N ALA A 147 -12.09 -6.71 25.17
CA ALA A 147 -11.76 -6.16 26.49
C ALA A 147 -10.42 -5.42 26.45
N LEU A 148 -10.24 -4.48 27.39
CA LEU A 148 -8.94 -3.84 27.58
C LEU A 148 -7.91 -4.88 28.04
N ARG A 149 -6.80 -5.00 27.29
CA ARG A 149 -5.67 -5.88 27.62
C ARG A 149 -4.34 -5.17 27.37
N PRO A 150 -3.26 -5.58 28.07
CA PRO A 150 -1.93 -5.02 27.82
C PRO A 150 -1.44 -5.36 26.41
N PHE A 151 -0.83 -4.38 25.77
CA PHE A 151 -0.08 -4.50 24.52
C PHE A 151 1.34 -3.99 24.76
N HIS A 152 2.33 -4.84 24.49
CA HIS A 152 3.74 -4.53 24.71
C HIS A 152 4.33 -3.89 23.45
N GLU A 153 4.49 -2.58 23.46
CA GLU A 153 5.13 -1.83 22.38
C GLU A 153 6.64 -2.07 22.35
N THR A 154 7.24 -2.16 23.54
CA THR A 154 8.62 -2.59 23.76
C THR A 154 8.68 -3.44 25.03
N LYS A 155 9.88 -3.92 25.42
CA LYS A 155 10.09 -4.60 26.71
C LYS A 155 9.68 -3.75 27.91
N ASP A 156 9.87 -2.43 27.80
CA ASP A 156 9.70 -1.49 28.91
C ASP A 156 8.45 -0.62 28.78
N LYS A 157 7.77 -0.65 27.61
CA LYS A 157 6.59 0.16 27.33
C LYS A 157 5.38 -0.73 27.04
N THR A 158 4.35 -0.57 27.87
CA THR A 158 3.07 -1.29 27.74
C THR A 158 1.91 -0.28 27.77
N SER A 159 0.94 -0.46 26.87
CA SER A 159 -0.30 0.30 26.83
C SER A 159 -1.51 -0.63 26.93
N MET A 160 -2.65 -0.14 27.42
CA MET A 160 -3.90 -0.91 27.43
C MET A 160 -4.65 -0.62 26.14
N VAL A 161 -5.02 -1.65 25.39
CA VAL A 161 -5.72 -1.54 24.11
C VAL A 161 -7.00 -2.37 24.11
N GLU A 162 -7.98 -1.99 23.29
CA GLU A 162 -9.15 -2.83 23.02
C GLU A 162 -8.70 -4.09 22.26
N MET A 163 -8.60 -5.21 22.97
CA MET A 163 -8.18 -6.49 22.40
C MET A 163 -9.41 -7.30 22.04
N MET A 164 -9.60 -7.55 20.75
CA MET A 164 -10.63 -8.45 20.25
C MET A 164 -10.22 -9.90 20.52
N TYR A 165 -11.21 -10.77 20.72
CA TYR A 165 -10.99 -12.19 20.97
C TYR A 165 -11.94 -13.07 20.14
N GLN A 166 -11.40 -14.15 19.59
CA GLN A 166 -12.17 -15.28 19.08
C GLN A 166 -11.34 -16.56 19.15
N ARG A 167 -12.00 -17.72 19.17
CA ARG A 167 -11.38 -19.02 18.98
C ARG A 167 -11.98 -19.67 17.73
N LYS A 168 -11.13 -20.02 16.76
CA LYS A 168 -11.57 -20.61 15.48
C LYS A 168 -10.41 -21.30 14.78
N ASN A 169 -10.77 -22.10 13.79
CA ASN A 169 -9.87 -22.74 12.87
C ASN A 169 -9.28 -21.72 11.87
N TYR A 170 -7.96 -21.58 11.85
CA TYR A 170 -7.21 -20.77 10.88
C TYR A 170 -5.90 -21.44 10.50
N LYS A 171 -5.39 -21.13 9.31
CA LYS A 171 -4.05 -21.56 8.90
C LYS A 171 -3.00 -20.84 9.70
N THR A 172 -2.07 -21.62 10.22
CA THR A 172 -0.90 -21.10 10.93
C THR A 172 0.38 -21.72 10.38
N SER A 173 1.48 -21.03 10.61
CA SER A 173 2.82 -21.56 10.36
C SER A 173 3.79 -20.96 11.36
N CYS A 174 4.97 -21.54 11.47
CA CYS A 174 6.08 -20.93 12.20
C CYS A 174 7.33 -20.94 11.31
N CYS A 175 8.24 -20.00 11.57
CA CYS A 175 9.53 -19.98 10.89
C CYS A 175 10.65 -19.73 11.88
N ASP A 176 11.40 -20.77 12.23
CA ASP A 176 12.52 -20.69 13.16
C ASP A 176 13.62 -19.74 12.68
N LYS A 177 13.85 -19.62 11.36
CA LYS A 177 14.84 -18.70 10.80
C LYS A 177 14.50 -17.23 11.08
N LEU A 178 13.19 -16.92 11.02
CA LEU A 178 12.64 -15.58 11.28
C LEU A 178 12.26 -15.38 12.76
N GLU A 179 12.12 -16.47 13.53
CA GLU A 179 11.64 -16.47 14.92
C GLU A 179 10.23 -15.87 15.04
N VAL A 180 9.32 -16.28 14.14
CA VAL A 180 7.94 -15.79 14.07
C VAL A 180 6.92 -16.92 14.04
N ASP A 181 5.74 -16.61 14.57
CA ASP A 181 4.51 -17.35 14.31
C ASP A 181 3.68 -16.56 13.29
N ALA A 182 3.11 -17.25 12.31
CA ALA A 182 2.27 -16.67 11.26
C ALA A 182 0.84 -17.17 11.37
N LEU A 183 -0.11 -16.28 11.12
CA LEU A 183 -1.55 -16.56 11.11
C LEU A 183 -2.16 -15.91 9.87
N GLU A 184 -2.94 -16.67 9.09
CA GLU A 184 -3.71 -16.15 7.96
C GLU A 184 -5.17 -15.96 8.35
N MET A 185 -5.69 -14.74 8.24
CA MET A 185 -7.09 -14.40 8.50
C MET A 185 -7.80 -13.92 7.23
N PRO A 186 -8.70 -14.72 6.62
CA PRO A 186 -9.44 -14.30 5.43
C PRO A 186 -10.48 -13.20 5.72
N PHE A 187 -10.67 -12.33 4.73
CA PHE A 187 -11.82 -11.43 4.64
C PHE A 187 -13.02 -12.15 4.00
N VAL A 188 -14.21 -11.57 4.13
CA VAL A 188 -15.44 -12.06 3.49
C VAL A 188 -15.21 -12.32 1.99
N GLY A 189 -15.73 -13.43 1.50
CA GLY A 189 -15.56 -13.88 0.12
C GLY A 189 -14.21 -14.58 -0.15
N LYS A 190 -13.30 -14.61 0.83
CA LYS A 190 -12.04 -15.38 0.80
C LYS A 190 -11.14 -15.09 -0.40
N LYS A 191 -11.30 -13.93 -1.05
CA LYS A 191 -10.43 -13.45 -2.13
C LYS A 191 -9.13 -12.86 -1.60
N LEU A 192 -9.16 -12.34 -0.38
CA LEU A 192 -8.02 -11.71 0.29
C LEU A 192 -7.97 -12.14 1.76
N SER A 193 -6.76 -12.11 2.31
CA SER A 193 -6.47 -12.43 3.70
C SER A 193 -5.43 -11.47 4.26
N MET A 194 -5.44 -11.28 5.58
CA MET A 194 -4.35 -10.64 6.30
C MET A 194 -3.48 -11.75 6.89
N VAL A 195 -2.18 -11.70 6.59
CA VAL A 195 -1.20 -12.58 7.22
C VAL A 195 -0.47 -11.79 8.30
N ILE A 196 -0.59 -12.24 9.54
CA ILE A 196 0.02 -11.61 10.71
C ILE A 196 1.27 -12.39 11.07
N LEU A 197 2.42 -11.75 11.02
CA LEU A 197 3.70 -12.30 11.45
C LEU A 197 3.99 -11.75 12.85
N ARG A 198 3.88 -12.59 13.87
CA ARG A 198 4.15 -12.24 15.26
C ARG A 198 5.55 -12.73 15.65
N PRO A 199 6.51 -11.85 15.93
CA PRO A 199 7.77 -12.26 16.54
C PRO A 199 7.54 -13.02 17.85
N GLN A 200 8.29 -14.10 18.05
CA GLN A 200 8.19 -14.93 19.27
C GLN A 200 8.73 -14.21 20.51
N LYS A 201 9.50 -13.13 20.31
CA LYS A 201 10.04 -12.25 21.37
C LYS A 201 9.43 -10.85 21.24
N ILE A 202 9.18 -10.19 22.38
CA ILE A 202 8.58 -8.84 22.44
C ILE A 202 9.40 -7.82 21.64
N ASP A 203 10.74 -7.89 21.70
CA ASP A 203 11.65 -7.00 20.96
C ASP A 203 12.15 -7.62 19.64
N GLY A 204 11.44 -8.61 19.11
CA GLY A 204 11.86 -9.36 17.91
C GLY A 204 11.63 -8.66 16.58
N LEU A 205 10.84 -7.57 16.54
CA LEU A 205 10.41 -6.92 15.30
C LEU A 205 11.58 -6.38 14.47
N ASP A 206 12.54 -5.67 15.08
CA ASP A 206 13.73 -5.14 14.38
C ASP A 206 14.56 -6.26 13.71
N ARG A 207 14.65 -7.42 14.38
CA ARG A 207 15.36 -8.58 13.82
C ARG A 207 14.58 -9.26 12.70
N LEU A 208 13.24 -9.30 12.81
CA LEU A 208 12.37 -9.78 11.75
C LEU A 208 12.55 -8.90 10.50
N GLU A 209 12.44 -7.59 10.61
CA GLU A 209 12.56 -6.65 9.48
C GLU A 209 13.91 -6.79 8.75
N LYS A 210 15.01 -6.93 9.49
CA LYS A 210 16.36 -7.11 8.90
C LYS A 210 16.56 -8.45 8.20
N LYS A 211 15.84 -9.50 8.62
CA LYS A 211 15.97 -10.85 8.06
C LYS A 211 14.92 -11.16 7.00
N LEU A 212 13.84 -10.39 6.93
CA LEU A 212 12.71 -10.69 6.06
C LEU A 212 13.12 -10.46 4.60
N THR A 213 13.23 -11.56 3.86
CA THR A 213 13.50 -11.56 2.41
C THR A 213 12.29 -12.11 1.65
N PRO A 214 12.10 -11.76 0.36
CA PRO A 214 11.03 -12.33 -0.46
C PRO A 214 10.98 -13.87 -0.45
N GLU A 215 12.15 -14.53 -0.45
CA GLU A 215 12.25 -15.99 -0.49
C GLU A 215 11.76 -16.62 0.82
N LEU A 216 12.19 -16.09 1.96
CA LEU A 216 11.73 -16.51 3.29
C LEU A 216 10.23 -16.24 3.47
N LEU A 217 9.73 -15.09 3.03
CA LEU A 217 8.30 -14.78 3.09
C LEU A 217 7.48 -15.75 2.21
N ALA A 218 7.91 -15.97 0.96
CA ALA A 218 7.22 -16.90 0.06
C ALA A 218 7.24 -18.34 0.61
N SER A 219 8.35 -18.77 1.21
CA SER A 219 8.44 -20.08 1.88
C SER A 219 7.48 -20.16 3.07
N LEU A 220 7.40 -19.11 3.90
CA LEU A 220 6.49 -19.05 5.05
C LEU A 220 5.03 -19.08 4.61
N LEU A 221 4.67 -18.33 3.57
CA LEU A 221 3.31 -18.30 3.03
C LEU A 221 2.91 -19.66 2.44
N LYS A 222 3.84 -20.36 1.78
CA LYS A 222 3.62 -21.72 1.29
C LYS A 222 3.49 -22.75 2.41
N SER A 223 4.09 -22.49 3.57
CA SER A 223 4.00 -23.38 4.74
C SER A 223 2.82 -23.06 5.67
N LEU A 224 1.95 -22.11 5.32
CA LEU A 224 0.63 -21.97 5.94
C LEU A 224 -0.14 -23.25 5.63
N GLY A 225 -0.20 -24.13 6.64
CA GLY A 225 -0.68 -25.50 6.51
C GLY A 225 -2.20 -25.60 6.58
N GLU A 226 -2.66 -26.66 7.24
CA GLU A 226 -4.08 -26.86 7.50
C GLU A 226 -4.61 -25.92 8.58
N ASP A 227 -5.94 -25.82 8.68
CA ASP A 227 -6.55 -25.01 9.72
C ASP A 227 -6.37 -25.68 11.09
N HIS A 228 -5.88 -24.92 12.05
CA HIS A 228 -5.75 -25.33 13.44
C HIS A 228 -6.69 -24.52 14.32
N ASP A 229 -7.27 -25.16 15.34
CA ASP A 229 -8.08 -24.47 16.35
C ASP A 229 -7.18 -23.54 17.18
N VAL A 230 -7.33 -22.24 16.99
CA VAL A 230 -6.47 -21.21 17.58
C VAL A 230 -7.28 -20.16 18.33
N GLU A 231 -6.75 -19.73 19.48
CA GLU A 231 -7.22 -18.56 20.20
C GLU A 231 -6.52 -17.31 19.67
N ILE A 232 -7.29 -16.37 19.15
CA ILE A 232 -6.78 -15.13 18.56
C ILE A 232 -7.10 -13.96 19.46
N TYR A 233 -6.03 -13.24 19.81
CA TYR A 233 -6.09 -11.94 20.46
C TYR A 233 -5.52 -10.92 19.48
N LEU A 234 -6.38 -10.04 18.97
CA LEU A 234 -6.00 -9.04 17.98
C LEU A 234 -6.44 -7.65 18.46
N PRO A 235 -5.52 -6.68 18.62
CA PRO A 235 -5.92 -5.33 18.98
C PRO A 235 -6.82 -4.74 17.90
N LYS A 236 -7.81 -3.94 18.28
CA LYS A 236 -8.42 -3.01 17.31
C LYS A 236 -7.40 -1.94 16.97
N PHE A 237 -7.18 -1.72 15.69
CA PHE A 237 -6.23 -0.71 15.22
C PHE A 237 -6.78 0.07 14.03
N LYS A 238 -6.21 1.25 13.85
CA LYS A 238 -6.34 2.10 12.67
C LYS A 238 -4.93 2.46 12.24
N LEU A 239 -4.58 2.19 10.99
CA LEU A 239 -3.26 2.53 10.44
C LEU A 239 -3.43 3.60 9.38
N GLU A 240 -2.78 4.74 9.59
CA GLU A 240 -2.70 5.85 8.65
C GLU A 240 -1.24 6.24 8.50
N HIS A 241 -0.74 6.32 7.27
CA HIS A 241 0.65 6.63 7.00
C HIS A 241 0.78 7.41 5.70
N THR A 242 1.43 8.57 5.79
CA THR A 242 1.73 9.45 4.65
C THR A 242 3.23 9.67 4.61
N SER A 243 3.84 9.58 3.42
CA SER A 243 5.28 9.76 3.26
C SER A 243 5.64 10.24 1.87
N SER A 244 6.72 11.03 1.78
CA SER A 244 7.36 11.35 0.52
C SER A 244 8.38 10.27 0.17
N PHE A 245 8.22 9.67 -1.01
CA PHE A 245 9.11 8.60 -1.48
C PHE A 245 10.34 9.11 -2.23
N LYS A 246 10.51 10.42 -2.46
CA LYS A 246 11.63 10.96 -3.25
C LYS A 246 12.99 10.46 -2.76
N GLY A 247 13.34 10.73 -1.50
CA GLY A 247 14.63 10.31 -0.95
C GLY A 247 14.85 8.80 -0.92
N THR A 248 13.79 8.03 -0.64
CA THR A 248 13.85 6.56 -0.69
C THR A 248 14.11 6.06 -2.11
N LEU A 249 13.42 6.60 -3.11
CA LEU A 249 13.58 6.22 -4.51
C LEU A 249 14.95 6.65 -5.07
N GLU A 250 15.46 7.81 -4.69
CA GLU A 250 16.84 8.24 -5.00
C GLU A 250 17.86 7.24 -4.45
N SER A 251 17.68 6.78 -3.20
CA SER A 251 18.56 5.77 -2.58
C SER A 251 18.49 4.39 -3.27
N LEU A 252 17.38 4.10 -3.95
CA LEU A 252 17.19 2.91 -4.78
C LEU A 252 17.72 3.09 -6.22
N GLY A 253 18.21 4.29 -6.58
CA GLY A 253 18.86 4.57 -7.85
C GLY A 253 18.00 5.32 -8.88
N LEU A 254 16.82 5.83 -8.52
CA LEU A 254 16.06 6.75 -9.38
C LEU A 254 16.56 8.17 -9.17
N GLN A 255 17.53 8.60 -9.96
CA GLN A 255 18.08 9.97 -9.88
C GLN A 255 17.47 10.85 -10.97
N ASP A 256 17.38 10.35 -12.20
CA ASP A 256 17.00 11.14 -13.38
C ASP A 256 15.51 11.52 -13.40
N LEU A 257 14.70 10.93 -12.52
CA LEU A 257 13.27 11.24 -12.40
C LEU A 257 13.01 12.52 -11.59
N PHE A 258 13.95 12.95 -10.74
CA PHE A 258 13.74 13.94 -9.67
C PHE A 258 14.62 15.19 -9.77
#